data_AF-R7Y242-F1
#
_entry.id   AF-R7Y242-F1
#
_cell.length_a   1.000
_cell.length_b   1.000
_cell.length_c   1.000
_cell.angle_alpha   90.00
_cell.angle_beta   90.00
_cell.angle_gamma   90.00
#
_symmetry.space_group_name_H-M   'P 1'
#
loop_
_entity.id
_entity.type
_entity.pdbx_description
1 polymer ?
#
loop_
_entity_poly.entity_id
_entity_poly.type
_entity_poly.pdbx_seq_one_letter_code
_entity_poly.pdbx_strand_id
1 'polypeptide(L)'
;MDMYDASTPQPPRAEMGELLRNMAADDSERRMLGFLEEIDVALEESRVREREEGLDPSLAATLHAITGRDAAPVEYRSLNRRVREGVLSWEDFWFAPEEHAGGHRLINEAMKLAGVELGGIFSKLDEEEPPD
;
A
#
# COMPACT_ATOMS: atom_id res chain seq x y z
N MET A 1 4.90 53.73 -31.39
CA MET A 1 5.80 52.77 -32.05
C MET A 1 7.05 52.77 -31.18
N ASP A 2 7.01 51.99 -30.11
CA ASP A 2 8.03 52.08 -29.05
C ASP A 2 9.30 51.39 -29.52
N MET A 3 10.34 52.21 -29.69
CA MET A 3 11.70 51.76 -29.96
C MET A 3 12.18 50.90 -28.80
N TYR A 4 12.58 49.68 -29.12
CA TYR A 4 13.34 48.84 -28.21
C TYR A 4 14.72 49.49 -28.00
N ASP A 5 14.93 50.10 -26.83
CA ASP A 5 16.22 50.65 -26.42
C ASP A 5 17.14 49.49 -26.02
N ALA A 6 18.19 49.26 -26.82
CA ALA A 6 19.16 48.19 -26.65
C ALA A 6 20.28 48.53 -25.63
N SER A 7 20.11 49.60 -24.84
CA SER A 7 21.10 50.04 -23.86
C SER A 7 21.09 49.27 -22.53
N THR A 8 20.14 48.36 -22.32
CA THR A 8 20.14 47.48 -21.15
C THR A 8 21.24 46.42 -21.32
N PRO A 9 22.27 46.36 -20.45
CA PRO A 9 23.31 45.35 -20.56
C PRO A 9 22.66 43.97 -20.42
N GLN A 10 22.67 43.19 -21.50
CA GLN A 10 22.25 41.80 -21.45
C GLN A 10 23.21 41.07 -20.50
N PRO A 11 22.70 40.29 -19.52
CA PRO A 11 23.57 39.50 -18.66
C PRO A 11 24.44 38.59 -19.55
N PRO A 12 25.73 38.42 -19.22
CA PRO A 12 26.63 37.58 -20.00
C PRO A 12 26.00 36.21 -20.23
N ARG A 13 26.06 35.69 -21.47
CA ARG A 13 25.40 34.43 -21.87
C ARG A 13 25.71 33.23 -20.96
N ALA A 14 26.86 33.25 -20.26
CA ALA A 14 27.23 32.24 -19.27
C ALA A 14 26.33 32.27 -18.01
N GLU A 15 25.97 33.46 -17.52
CA GLU A 15 25.09 33.66 -16.36
C GLU A 15 23.64 33.30 -16.67
N MET A 16 23.19 33.56 -17.91
CA MET A 16 21.84 33.17 -18.36
C MET A 16 21.68 31.64 -18.41
N GLY A 17 22.74 30.91 -18.78
CA GLY A 17 22.74 29.45 -18.81
C GLY A 17 22.70 28.82 -17.41
N GLU A 18 23.35 29.43 -16.42
CA GLU A 18 23.25 29.01 -15.02
C GLU A 18 21.88 29.34 -14.42
N LEU A 19 21.34 30.52 -14.71
CA LEU A 19 19.99 30.91 -14.28
C LEU A 19 18.92 29.93 -14.80
N LEU A 20 18.97 29.59 -16.09
CA LEU A 20 18.02 28.63 -16.69
C LEU A 20 18.16 27.22 -16.12
N ARG A 21 19.39 26.77 -15.80
CA ARG A 21 19.61 25.46 -15.15
C ARG A 21 19.07 25.44 -13.72
N ASN A 22 19.28 26.50 -12.95
CA ASN A 22 18.77 26.62 -11.60
C ASN A 22 17.23 26.68 -11.60
N MET A 23 16.62 27.45 -12.52
CA MET A 23 15.17 27.48 -12.68
C MET A 23 14.59 26.12 -13.10
N ALA A 24 15.29 25.36 -13.96
CA ALA A 24 14.87 24.02 -14.34
C ALA A 24 15.02 23.00 -13.20
N ALA A 25 16.04 23.15 -12.36
CA ALA A 25 16.23 22.33 -11.16
C ALA A 25 15.11 22.61 -10.13
N ASP A 26 14.81 23.88 -9.87
CA ASP A 26 13.73 24.30 -8.97
C ASP A 26 12.36 23.82 -9.45
N ASP A 27 12.11 23.87 -10.77
CA ASP A 27 10.86 23.37 -11.37
C ASP A 27 10.76 21.83 -11.28
N SER A 28 11.88 21.13 -11.48
CA SER A 28 11.94 19.67 -11.29
C SER A 28 11.70 19.27 -9.84
N GLU A 29 12.24 20.02 -8.87
CA GLU A 29 12.02 19.78 -7.44
C GLU A 29 10.56 20.02 -7.07
N ARG A 30 9.94 21.11 -7.55
CA ARG A 30 8.52 21.39 -7.33
C ARG A 30 7.61 20.32 -7.91
N ARG A 31 7.91 19.82 -9.12
CA ARG A 31 7.14 18.72 -9.73
C ARG A 31 7.29 17.42 -8.95
N MET A 32 8.49 17.14 -8.45
CA MET A 32 8.72 15.96 -7.62
C MET A 32 7.92 16.05 -6.31
N LEU A 33 7.95 17.20 -5.64
CA LEU A 33 7.17 17.42 -4.41
C LEU A 33 5.66 17.32 -4.67
N GLY A 34 5.17 17.95 -5.74
CA GLY A 34 3.75 17.82 -6.12
C GLY A 34 3.35 16.38 -6.44
N PHE A 35 4.23 15.60 -7.08
CA PHE A 35 3.97 14.19 -7.33
C PHE A 35 3.96 13.34 -6.06
N LEU A 36 4.83 13.64 -5.08
CA LEU A 36 4.80 12.97 -3.77
C LEU A 36 3.51 13.30 -3.01
N GLU A 37 3.04 14.54 -3.05
CA GLU A 37 1.74 14.92 -2.46
C GLU A 37 0.58 14.16 -3.13
N GLU A 38 0.60 14.01 -4.45
CA GLU A 38 -0.41 13.22 -5.18
C GLU A 38 -0.40 11.74 -4.78
N ILE A 39 0.79 11.15 -4.54
CA ILE A 39 0.92 9.79 -4.03
C ILE A 39 0.32 9.68 -2.63
N ASP A 40 0.60 10.63 -1.75
CA ASP A 40 0.08 10.62 -0.38
C ASP A 40 -1.46 10.71 -0.38
N VAL A 41 -2.03 11.57 -1.23
CA VAL A 41 -3.49 11.66 -1.41
C VAL A 41 -4.07 10.34 -1.92
N ALA A 42 -3.47 9.76 -2.97
CA ALA A 42 -3.94 8.49 -3.53
C ALA A 42 -3.86 7.33 -2.53
N LEU A 43 -2.81 7.29 -1.70
CA LEU A 43 -2.65 6.30 -0.64
C LEU A 43 -3.72 6.46 0.45
N GLU A 44 -4.03 7.70 0.85
CA GLU A 44 -5.05 7.95 1.85
C GLU A 44 -6.45 7.62 1.33
N GLU A 45 -6.76 7.98 0.07
CA GLU A 45 -8.00 7.58 -0.59
C GLU A 45 -8.14 6.06 -0.69
N SER A 46 -7.04 5.36 -1.00
CA SER A 46 -7.02 3.89 -1.05
C SER A 46 -7.30 3.29 0.33
N ARG A 47 -6.70 3.82 1.39
CA ARG A 47 -6.92 3.36 2.77
C ARG A 47 -8.36 3.56 3.23
N VAL A 48 -8.96 4.69 2.86
CA VAL A 48 -10.38 4.97 3.17
C VAL A 48 -11.27 3.97 2.45
N ARG A 49 -11.02 3.72 1.16
CA ARG A 49 -11.80 2.75 0.39
C ARG A 49 -11.67 1.32 0.94
N GLU A 50 -10.46 0.89 1.28
CA GLU A 50 -10.23 -0.42 1.89
C GLU A 50 -10.95 -0.56 3.24
N ARG A 51 -11.05 0.53 4.03
CA ARG A 51 -11.86 0.55 5.26
C ARG A 51 -13.36 0.48 5.00
N GLU A 52 -13.84 1.05 3.91
CA GLU A 52 -15.26 0.98 3.53
C GLU A 52 -15.64 -0.41 3.00
N GLU A 53 -14.72 -1.05 2.26
CA GLU A 53 -14.89 -2.43 1.78
C GLU A 53 -14.81 -3.46 2.92
N GLY A 54 -14.02 -3.14 3.96
CA GLY A 54 -13.86 -3.96 5.14
C GLY A 54 -13.01 -5.22 4.90
N LEU A 55 -12.78 -5.96 5.98
CA LEU A 55 -12.03 -7.22 5.89
C LEU A 55 -12.89 -8.33 5.27
N ASP A 56 -12.35 -8.98 4.23
CA ASP A 56 -12.97 -10.18 3.64
C ASP A 56 -13.24 -11.25 4.73
N PRO A 57 -14.50 -11.71 4.89
CA PRO A 57 -14.86 -12.73 5.86
C PRO A 57 -14.04 -14.03 5.74
N SER A 58 -13.64 -14.42 4.53
CA SER A 58 -12.82 -15.61 4.29
C SER A 58 -11.41 -15.46 4.86
N LEU A 59 -10.85 -14.26 4.78
CA LEU A 59 -9.56 -13.92 5.35
C LEU A 59 -9.64 -13.81 6.88
N ALA A 60 -10.73 -13.24 7.41
CA ALA A 60 -10.99 -13.24 8.85
C ALA A 60 -11.08 -14.67 9.43
N ALA A 61 -11.75 -15.58 8.70
CA ALA A 61 -11.81 -16.99 9.06
C ALA A 61 -10.43 -17.66 9.02
N THR A 62 -9.60 -17.32 8.02
CA THR A 62 -8.22 -17.82 7.90
C THR A 62 -7.35 -17.35 9.07
N LEU A 63 -7.41 -16.06 9.42
CA LEU A 63 -6.72 -15.49 10.58
C LEU A 63 -7.15 -16.20 11.88
N HIS A 64 -8.45 -16.42 12.05
CA HIS A 64 -8.97 -17.16 13.19
C HIS A 64 -8.44 -18.61 13.23
N ALA A 65 -8.42 -19.30 12.09
CA ALA A 65 -7.97 -20.67 11.97
C ALA A 65 -6.46 -20.84 12.21
N ILE A 66 -5.62 -19.88 11.83
CA ILE A 66 -4.17 -19.92 12.10
C ILE A 66 -3.91 -19.67 13.58
N THR A 67 -4.52 -18.62 14.12
CA THR A 67 -4.25 -18.16 15.48
C THR A 67 -4.90 -19.01 16.57
N GLY A 68 -5.95 -19.77 16.22
CA GLY A 68 -6.64 -20.69 17.10
C GLY A 68 -5.98 -22.07 17.24
N ARG A 69 -4.88 -22.36 16.53
CA ARG A 69 -4.19 -23.67 16.63
C ARG A 69 -3.46 -23.78 17.97
N ASP A 70 -3.52 -24.96 18.59
CA ASP A 70 -2.81 -25.22 19.86
C ASP A 70 -1.29 -24.99 19.71
N ALA A 71 -0.73 -25.37 18.56
CA ALA A 71 0.68 -25.19 18.22
C ALA A 71 1.05 -23.78 17.72
N ALA A 72 0.11 -22.83 17.65
CA ALA A 72 0.41 -21.48 17.19
C ALA A 72 1.41 -20.76 18.12
N PRO A 73 2.22 -19.83 17.62
CA PRO A 73 3.03 -18.94 18.46
C PRO A 73 2.21 -18.25 19.56
N VAL A 74 2.85 -17.92 20.69
CA VAL A 74 2.17 -17.31 21.85
C VAL A 74 1.50 -15.99 21.48
N GLU A 75 2.16 -15.22 20.64
CA GLU A 75 1.69 -13.93 20.12
C GLU A 75 0.37 -14.10 19.36
N TYR A 76 0.26 -15.17 18.57
CA TYR A 76 -0.93 -15.47 17.75
C TYR A 76 -2.10 -15.88 18.63
N ARG A 77 -1.86 -16.78 19.59
CA ARG A 77 -2.90 -17.16 20.56
C ARG A 77 -3.36 -15.97 21.39
N SER A 78 -2.47 -15.04 21.73
CA SER A 78 -2.82 -13.81 22.43
C SER A 78 -3.72 -12.90 21.58
N LEU A 79 -3.46 -12.78 20.27
CA LEU A 79 -4.33 -12.06 19.33
C LEU A 79 -5.70 -12.73 19.24
N ASN A 80 -5.76 -14.04 19.04
CA ASN A 80 -7.01 -14.79 18.98
C ASN A 80 -7.86 -14.58 20.23
N ARG A 81 -7.24 -14.63 21.41
CA ARG A 81 -7.91 -14.38 22.69
C ARG A 81 -8.49 -12.97 22.75
N ARG A 82 -7.69 -11.93 22.44
CA ARG A 82 -8.16 -10.53 22.45
C ARG A 82 -9.33 -10.32 21.49
N VAL A 83 -9.31 -10.99 20.33
CA VAL A 83 -10.42 -10.94 19.37
C VAL A 83 -11.67 -11.62 19.93
N ARG A 84 -11.54 -12.80 20.53
CA ARG A 84 -12.66 -13.52 21.18
C ARG A 84 -13.26 -12.77 22.37
N GLU A 85 -12.43 -12.03 23.10
CA GLU A 85 -12.85 -11.18 24.22
C GLU A 85 -13.48 -9.85 23.77
N GLY A 86 -13.46 -9.54 22.47
CA GLY A 86 -14.01 -8.29 21.90
C GLY A 86 -13.13 -7.06 22.18
N VAL A 87 -11.89 -7.25 22.62
CA VAL A 87 -10.92 -6.17 22.89
C VAL A 87 -10.26 -5.68 21.60
N LEU A 88 -10.24 -6.52 20.57
CA LEU A 88 -9.69 -6.26 19.24
C LEU A 88 -10.64 -6.88 18.22
N SER A 89 -10.76 -6.34 17.01
CA SER A 89 -11.40 -7.04 15.90
C SER A 89 -10.35 -7.50 14.87
N TRP A 90 -10.68 -8.50 14.04
CA TRP A 90 -9.79 -8.87 12.93
C TRP A 90 -9.64 -7.74 11.92
N GLU A 91 -10.66 -6.91 11.79
CA GLU A 91 -10.66 -5.73 10.92
C GLU A 91 -9.69 -4.67 11.45
N ASP A 92 -9.73 -4.34 12.74
CA ASP A 92 -8.76 -3.42 13.36
C ASP A 92 -7.33 -3.94 13.22
N PHE A 93 -7.13 -5.25 13.46
CA PHE A 93 -5.83 -5.90 13.26
C PHE A 93 -5.35 -5.79 11.80
N TRP A 94 -6.26 -5.94 10.83
CA TRP A 94 -5.94 -5.93 9.41
C TRP A 94 -5.41 -4.58 8.94
N PHE A 95 -5.95 -3.48 9.47
CA PHE A 95 -5.54 -2.13 9.10
C PHE A 95 -4.25 -1.67 9.80
N ALA A 96 -3.87 -2.29 10.92
CA ALA A 96 -2.68 -1.89 11.70
C ALA A 96 -1.89 -3.11 12.26
N PRO A 97 -1.43 -4.04 11.40
CA PRO A 97 -0.75 -5.25 11.84
C PRO A 97 0.60 -5.00 12.52
N GLU A 98 1.28 -3.91 12.19
CA GLU A 98 2.56 -3.49 12.78
C GLU A 98 2.45 -3.14 14.26
N GLU A 99 1.26 -2.74 14.72
CA GLU A 99 0.99 -2.41 16.14
C GLU A 99 0.90 -3.66 17.01
N HIS A 100 1.03 -4.84 16.41
CA HIS A 100 0.82 -6.12 17.05
C HIS A 100 2.03 -7.04 16.88
N ALA A 101 2.48 -7.63 17.99
CA ALA A 101 3.60 -8.56 17.98
C ALA A 101 3.34 -9.72 17.00
N GLY A 102 4.21 -9.85 15.99
CA GLY A 102 4.11 -10.88 14.97
C GLY A 102 3.02 -10.64 13.90
N GLY A 103 2.39 -9.47 13.86
CA GLY A 103 1.27 -9.18 12.95
C GLY A 103 1.61 -9.33 11.47
N HIS A 104 2.72 -8.72 10.99
CA HIS A 104 3.15 -8.92 9.59
C HIS A 104 3.44 -10.38 9.25
N ARG A 105 3.97 -11.17 10.19
CA ARG A 105 4.22 -12.60 9.97
C ARG A 105 2.90 -13.36 9.83
N LEU A 106 1.91 -13.03 10.66
CA LEU A 106 0.58 -13.62 10.59
C LEU A 106 -0.13 -13.29 9.26
N ILE A 107 -0.05 -12.04 8.79
CA ILE A 107 -0.59 -11.66 7.47
C ILE A 107 0.08 -12.47 6.36
N ASN A 108 1.42 -12.58 6.39
CA ASN A 108 2.14 -13.35 5.37
C ASN A 108 1.73 -14.84 5.37
N GLU A 109 1.46 -15.44 6.53
CA GLU A 109 0.95 -16.81 6.61
C GLU A 109 -0.48 -16.92 6.07
N ALA A 110 -1.36 -15.97 6.41
CA ALA A 110 -2.73 -15.93 5.91
C ALA A 110 -2.78 -15.77 4.39
N MET A 111 -1.99 -14.85 3.83
CA MET A 111 -1.89 -14.65 2.38
C MET A 111 -1.36 -15.87 1.64
N LYS A 112 -0.37 -16.57 2.20
CA LYS A 112 0.14 -17.82 1.62
C LYS A 112 -0.93 -18.90 1.55
N LEU A 113 -1.75 -19.03 2.60
CA LEU A 113 -2.84 -20.00 2.63
C LEU A 113 -3.94 -19.62 1.63
N ALA A 114 -4.34 -18.35 1.58
CA ALA A 114 -5.32 -17.86 0.60
C ALA A 114 -4.85 -18.05 -0.85
N GLY A 115 -3.57 -17.80 -1.14
CA GLY A 115 -2.98 -18.00 -2.46
C GLY A 115 -2.91 -19.48 -2.88
N VAL A 116 -2.68 -20.40 -1.94
CA VAL A 116 -2.70 -21.85 -2.20
C VAL A 116 -4.12 -22.34 -2.50
N GLU A 117 -5.13 -21.82 -1.81
CA GLU A 117 -6.53 -22.16 -2.08
C GLU A 117 -6.98 -21.70 -3.47
N LEU A 118 -6.59 -20.50 -3.90
CA LEU A 118 -6.85 -20.02 -5.26
C LEU A 118 -6.17 -20.89 -6.32
N GLY A 119 -4.88 -21.23 -6.14
CA GLY A 119 -4.16 -22.10 -7.08
C GLY A 119 -4.77 -23.51 -7.20
N GLY A 120 -5.33 -24.05 -6.12
CA GLY A 120 -6.03 -25.34 -6.11
C GLY A 120 -7.40 -25.30 -6.80
N ILE A 121 -8.08 -24.15 -6.80
CA ILE A 121 -9.35 -23.95 -7.52
C ILE A 121 -9.10 -23.86 -9.03
N PHE A 122 -8.08 -23.10 -9.46
CA PHE A 122 -7.71 -23.02 -10.88
C PHE A 122 -7.24 -24.38 -11.44
N SER A 123 -6.48 -25.16 -10.66
CA SER A 123 -6.04 -26.50 -11.09
C SER A 123 -7.20 -27.48 -11.25
N LYS A 124 -8.29 -27.34 -10.49
CA LYS A 124 -9.48 -28.19 -10.62
C LYS A 124 -10.37 -27.79 -11.80
N LEU A 125 -10.36 -26.52 -12.19
CA LEU A 125 -11.11 -26.04 -13.36
C LEU A 125 -10.45 -26.47 -14.68
N ASP A 126 -9.13 -26.64 -14.69
CA ASP A 126 -8.39 -27.18 -15.86
C ASP A 126 -8.56 -28.70 -16.03
N GLU A 127 -9.04 -29.43 -15.01
CA GLU A 127 -9.29 -30.90 -15.07
C GLU A 127 -10.71 -31.27 -15.55
N GLU A 128 -11.65 -30.32 -15.63
CA GLU A 128 -13.00 -30.52 -16.18
C GLU A 128 -13.07 -30.10 -17.66
N GLU A 129 -12.26 -30.71 -18.52
CA GLU A 129 -12.46 -30.63 -19.98
C GLU A 129 -13.61 -31.59 -20.37
N PRO A 130 -14.67 -31.15 -21.07
CA PRO A 130 -15.80 -32.02 -21.38
C PRO A 130 -15.34 -33.14 -22.35
N PRO A 131 -15.75 -34.41 -22.13
CA PRO A 131 -15.45 -35.46 -23.08
C PRO A 131 -16.20 -35.20 -24.40
N ASP A 132 -15.48 -35.40 -25.51
CA ASP A 132 -15.94 -35.30 -26.91
C ASP A 132 -17.34 -35.89 -27.20
#